data_AF-A0A919ZZL2-F1
#
_entry.id   AF-A0A919ZZL2-F1
#
_cell.length_a   1.000
_cell.length_b   1.000
_cell.length_c   1.000
_cell.angle_alpha   90.00
_cell.angle_beta   90.00
_cell.angle_gamma   90.00
#
_symmetry.space_group_name_H-M   'P 1'
#
loop_
_entity.id
_entity.type
_entity.pdbx_description
1 polymer ?
#
loop_
_entity_poly.entity_id
_entity_poly.type
_entity_poly.pdbx_seq_one_letter_code
_entity_poly.pdbx_strand_id
1 'polypeptide(L)' 'MKEIKGFLKDEGLFFVGIDVIGKYLTEINVTSPTCIQEIKKLHKIDISKIIWDQLLKN' A
#
# COMPACT_ATOMS: atom_id res chain seq x y z
N MET A 1 -2.62 -9.87 -6.59
CA MET A 1 -3.18 -8.94 -5.56
C MET A 1 -4.32 -9.53 -4.75
N LYS A 2 -5.38 -10.10 -5.34
CA LYS A 2 -6.48 -10.71 -4.56
C LYS A 2 -6.02 -11.84 -3.64
N GLU A 3 -5.04 -12.63 -4.08
CA GLU A 3 -4.49 -13.78 -3.35
C GLU A 3 -3.79 -13.41 -2.04
N ILE A 4 -3.03 -12.30 -2.01
CA ILE A 4 -2.27 -11.89 -0.82
C ILE A 4 -3.08 -11.00 0.15
N LYS A 5 -4.23 -10.48 -0.29
CA LYS A 5 -5.02 -9.52 0.50
C LYS A 5 -5.51 -10.11 1.83
N GLY A 6 -5.92 -11.38 1.84
CA GLY A 6 -6.39 -12.06 3.05
C GLY A 6 -5.26 -12.12 4.09
N PHE A 7 -4.14 -12.72 3.68
CA PHE A 7 -2.93 -12.80 4.51
C PHE A 7 -2.50 -11.45 5.09
N LEU A 8 -2.37 -10.40 4.27
CA LEU A 8 -1.95 -9.08 4.75
C LEU A 8 -2.91 -8.48 5.80
N LYS A 9 -4.20 -8.77 5.68
CA LYS A 9 -5.21 -8.35 6.65
C LYS A 9 -5.14 -9.16 7.94
N ASP A 10 -4.96 -10.47 7.83
CA ASP A 10 -4.89 -11.38 8.99
C ASP A 10 -3.64 -11.08 9.83
N GLU A 11 -2.56 -10.63 9.20
CA GLU A 11 -1.33 -10.13 9.86
C GLU A 11 -1.47 -8.70 10.40
N GLY A 12 -2.63 -8.05 10.27
CA GLY A 12 -2.87 -6.71 10.79
C GLY A 12 -2.08 -5.59 10.09
N LEU A 13 -1.60 -5.83 8.87
CA LEU A 13 -0.78 -4.87 8.13
C LEU A 13 -1.67 -3.79 7.49
N PHE A 14 -1.74 -2.63 8.14
CA PHE A 14 -2.58 -1.50 7.70
C PHE A 14 -2.10 -0.86 6.38
N PHE A 15 -0.78 -0.74 6.20
CA PHE A 15 -0.19 -0.11 5.03
C PHE A 15 1.11 -0.83 4.63
N VAL A 16 1.17 -1.29 3.37
CA VAL A 16 2.31 -2.03 2.81
C VAL A 16 2.63 -1.55 1.40
N GLY A 17 3.90 -1.61 1.03
CA GLY A 17 4.36 -1.41 -0.35
C GLY A 17 4.46 -2.75 -1.06
N ILE A 18 3.99 -2.82 -2.30
CA ILE A 18 4.02 -4.06 -3.09
C ILE A 18 4.80 -3.80 -4.38
N ASP A 19 5.86 -4.58 -4.56
CA ASP A 19 6.72 -4.46 -5.74
C ASP A 19 6.43 -5.59 -6.71
N VAL A 20 6.15 -5.22 -7.96
CA VAL A 20 5.75 -6.15 -9.02
C VAL A 20 6.56 -5.87 -10.28
N ILE A 21 7.13 -6.93 -10.86
CA ILE A 21 7.74 -6.90 -12.19
C ILE A 21 6.98 -7.87 -13.09
N GLY A 22 6.31 -7.33 -14.10
CA GLY A 22 5.42 -8.11 -14.98
C GLY A 22 4.24 -8.71 -14.19
N LYS A 23 4.24 -10.05 -14.05
CA LYS A 23 3.21 -10.79 -13.29
C LYS A 23 3.72 -11.31 -11.93
N TYR A 24 4.97 -11.04 -11.60
CA TYR A 24 5.62 -11.59 -10.41
C TYR A 24 5.64 -10.57 -9.28
N LEU A 25 5.20 -11.00 -8.09
CA LEU A 25 5.43 -10.29 -6.84
C LEU A 25 6.87 -10.53 -6.41
N THR A 26 7.66 -9.46 -6.28
CA THR A 26 9.08 -9.57 -5.93
C THR A 26 9.35 -9.26 -4.47
N GLU A 27 8.60 -8.29 -3.90
CA GLU A 27 8.81 -7.85 -2.51
C GLU A 27 7.51 -7.31 -1.90
N ILE A 28 7.40 -7.46 -0.57
CA ILE A 28 6.38 -6.82 0.26
C ILE A 28 7.09 -5.99 1.32
N ASN A 29 7.03 -4.66 1.19
CA ASN A 29 7.60 -3.71 2.14
C ASN A 29 6.61 -3.41 3.26
N VAL A 30 6.84 -3.95 4.47
CA VAL A 30 5.93 -3.82 5.61
C VAL A 30 6.34 -2.74 6.62
N THR A 31 7.61 -2.32 6.63
CA THR A 31 8.14 -1.43 7.67
C THR A 31 7.98 0.05 7.33
N SER A 32 8.43 0.46 6.14
CA SER A 32 8.39 1.86 5.71
C SER A 32 8.12 1.95 4.21
N PRO A 33 6.87 1.74 3.77
CA PRO A 33 6.51 1.86 2.36
C PRO A 33 6.68 3.31 1.89
N THR A 34 7.32 3.50 0.74
CA THR A 34 7.66 4.83 0.19
C THR A 34 6.77 5.19 -1.02
N CYS A 35 7.20 6.15 -1.84
CA CYS A 35 6.56 6.54 -3.11
C CYS A 35 5.22 7.32 -3.04
N ILE A 36 4.73 7.68 -1.86
CA ILE A 36 3.48 8.45 -1.69
C ILE A 36 3.52 9.80 -2.42
N GLN A 37 4.66 10.52 -2.36
CA GLN A 37 4.78 11.84 -2.97
C GLN A 37 4.84 11.75 -4.50
N GLU A 38 5.53 10.75 -5.02
CA GLU A 38 5.69 10.43 -6.43
C GLU A 38 4.33 10.10 -7.04
N ILE A 39 3.54 9.23 -6.39
CA ILE A 39 2.18 8.88 -6.82
C ILE A 39 1.30 10.14 -6.88
N LYS A 40 1.37 11.02 -5.87
CA LYS A 40 0.61 12.27 -5.87
C LYS A 40 0.99 13.19 -7.03
N LYS A 41 2.28 13.28 -7.36
CA LYS A 41 2.76 14.13 -8.47
C LYS A 41 2.34 13.59 -9.83
N LEU A 42 2.52 12.29 -10.06
CA LEU A 42 2.33 11.62 -11.35
C LEU A 42 0.86 11.29 -11.64
N HIS A 43 0.12 10.82 -10.64
CA HIS A 43 -1.25 10.33 -10.81
C HIS A 43 -2.32 11.24 -10.20
N LYS A 44 -1.91 12.32 -9.51
CA LYS A 44 -2.82 13.24 -8.80
C LYS A 44 -3.69 12.55 -7.73
N ILE A 45 -3.24 11.40 -7.24
CA ILE A 45 -3.89 10.65 -6.15
C ILE A 45 -3.16 10.97 -4.84
N ASP A 46 -3.90 11.50 -3.86
CA ASP A 46 -3.35 11.77 -2.52
C ASP A 46 -3.50 10.54 -1.60
N ILE A 47 -2.52 9.63 -1.68
CA ILE A 47 -2.48 8.44 -0.84
C ILE A 47 -2.40 8.80 0.65
N SER A 48 -1.69 9.88 1.01
CA SER A 48 -1.58 10.30 2.41
C SER A 48 -2.95 10.65 3.00
N LYS A 49 -3.78 11.37 2.24
CA LYS A 49 -5.16 11.64 2.65
C LYS A 49 -5.98 10.36 2.81
N ILE A 50 -5.86 9.41 1.88
CA ILE A 50 -6.59 8.14 1.95
C ILE A 50 -6.20 7.37 3.21
N ILE A 51 -4.90 7.27 3.52
CA ILE A 51 -4.40 6.60 4.73
C ILE A 51 -4.99 7.26 5.98
N TRP A 52 -4.90 8.59 6.11
CA TRP A 52 -5.45 9.31 7.26
C TRP A 52 -6.96 9.17 7.38
N ASP A 53 -7.70 9.32 6.28
CA ASP A 53 -9.15 9.18 6.26
C ASP A 53 -9.58 7.76 6.68
N GLN A 54 -8.78 6.73 6.41
CA GLN A 54 -9.07 5.36 6.85
C GLN A 54 -8.64 5.11 8.29
N LEU A 55 -7.48 5.63 8.70
CA LEU A 55 -6.96 5.46 10.06
C LEU A 55 -7.88 6.08 11.11
N LEU A 56 -8.51 7.22 10.77
CA LEU A 56 -9.40 7.96 11.65
C LEU A 56 -10.85 7.47 11.60
N LYS A 57 -11.18 6.50 10.74
CA LYS A 57 -12.57 6.11 10.49
C LYS A 57 -13.19 5.18 11.54
N ASN A 58 -12.40 4.60 12.45
CA ASN A 58 -12.83 3.59 13.43
C ASN A 58 -13.86 2.60 12.87
#